data_AF-A0A951PML8-F1
#
_entry.id   AF-A0A951PML8-F1
#
_cell.length_a   1.000
_cell.length_b   1.000
_cell.length_c   1.000
_cell.angle_alpha   90.00
_cell.angle_beta   90.00
_cell.angle_gamma   90.00
#
_symmetry.space_group_name_H-M   'P 1'
#
loop_
_entity.id
_entity.type
_entity.pdbx_description
1 polymer ?
#
loop_
_entity_poly.entity_id
_entity_poly.type
_entity_poly.pdbx_seq_one_letter_code
_entity_poly.pdbx_strand_id
1 'polypeptide(L)'
;MTDSNEGKSPLRLLREAAELTRTELGRRIGVSERQIYDWENGIKLPRIDRAVALARELGVPLQTVCKALGIDVTGVLEDKPPP
;
A
#
# COMPACT_ATOMS: atom_id res chain seq x y z
N MET A 1 -20.76 -17.13 -6.18
CA MET A 1 -19.70 -16.18 -6.59
C MET A 1 -18.72 -16.11 -5.43
N THR A 2 -17.60 -16.82 -5.55
CA THR A 2 -16.67 -17.06 -4.44
C THR A 2 -15.82 -15.82 -4.17
N ASP A 3 -15.84 -15.37 -2.91
CA ASP A 3 -14.96 -14.33 -2.37
C ASP A 3 -13.50 -14.60 -2.74
N SER A 4 -13.01 -13.91 -3.77
CA SER A 4 -11.66 -14.07 -4.31
C SER A 4 -10.59 -13.37 -3.45
N ASN A 5 -10.83 -13.29 -2.14
CA ASN A 5 -10.00 -12.57 -1.18
C ASN A 5 -9.12 -13.48 -0.31
N GLU A 6 -9.30 -14.80 -0.38
CA GLU A 6 -8.44 -15.75 0.32
C GLU A 6 -7.00 -15.64 -0.18
N GLY A 7 -6.10 -15.16 0.69
CA GLY A 7 -4.66 -15.09 0.45
C GLY A 7 -4.12 -13.77 -0.12
N LYS A 8 -4.95 -12.74 -0.35
CA LYS A 8 -4.47 -11.42 -0.78
C LYS A 8 -4.09 -10.56 0.42
N SER A 9 -2.91 -9.94 0.39
CA SER A 9 -2.51 -9.00 1.44
C SER A 9 -3.30 -7.69 1.35
N PRO A 10 -3.48 -6.97 2.47
CA PRO A 10 -4.17 -5.68 2.46
C PRO A 10 -3.56 -4.66 1.48
N LEU A 11 -2.22 -4.62 1.36
CA LEU A 11 -1.56 -3.72 0.42
C LEU A 11 -1.86 -4.08 -1.04
N ARG A 12 -1.95 -5.38 -1.35
CA ARG A 12 -2.37 -5.87 -2.66
C ARG A 12 -3.80 -5.42 -2.98
N LEU A 13 -4.70 -5.44 -2.00
CA LEU A 13 -6.08 -4.99 -2.18
C LEU A 13 -6.17 -3.50 -2.48
N LEU A 14 -5.38 -2.67 -1.79
CA LEU A 14 -5.30 -1.24 -2.10
C LEU A 14 -4.83 -0.98 -3.53
N ARG A 15 -3.81 -1.72 -3.98
CA ARG A 15 -3.32 -1.60 -5.37
C ARG A 15 -4.37 -2.05 -6.39
N GLU A 16 -5.03 -3.18 -6.17
CA GLU A 16 -6.05 -3.70 -7.07
C GLU A 16 -7.29 -2.79 -7.11
N ALA A 17 -7.67 -2.17 -5.99
CA ALA A 17 -8.73 -1.17 -5.93
C ALA A 17 -8.39 0.12 -6.71
N ALA A 18 -7.11 0.44 -6.86
CA ALA A 18 -6.62 1.51 -7.73
C ALA A 18 -6.43 1.08 -9.20
N GLU A 19 -6.84 -0.15 -9.56
CA GLU A 19 -6.74 -0.73 -10.91
C GLU A 19 -5.30 -0.78 -11.48
N LEU A 20 -4.30 -0.88 -10.61
CA LEU A 20 -2.89 -0.95 -11.01
C LEU A 20 -2.37 -2.39 -10.96
N THR A 21 -1.53 -2.81 -11.91
CA THR A 21 -0.64 -3.96 -11.66
C THR A 21 0.56 -3.54 -10.82
N ARG A 22 1.33 -4.51 -10.32
CA ARG A 22 2.58 -4.25 -9.58
C ARG A 22 3.59 -3.47 -10.43
N THR A 23 3.66 -3.77 -11.73
CA THR A 23 4.55 -3.09 -12.66
C THR A 23 4.16 -1.64 -12.86
N GLU A 24 2.86 -1.33 -13.05
CA GLU A 24 2.43 0.07 -13.14
C GLU A 24 2.71 0.82 -11.85
N LEU A 25 2.33 0.26 -10.69
CA LEU A 25 2.57 0.92 -9.40
C LEU A 25 4.07 1.19 -9.19
N GLY A 26 4.90 0.17 -9.42
CA GLY A 26 6.35 0.30 -9.31
C GLY A 26 6.90 1.42 -10.21
N ARG A 27 6.48 1.45 -11.48
CA ARG A 27 6.88 2.52 -12.42
C ARG A 27 6.46 3.90 -11.93
N ARG A 28 5.23 4.06 -11.43
CA ARG A 28 4.69 5.36 -10.99
C ARG A 28 5.40 5.92 -9.75
N ILE A 29 5.83 5.05 -8.83
CA ILE A 29 6.54 5.47 -7.60
C ILE A 29 8.08 5.28 -7.67
N GLY A 30 8.60 4.93 -8.85
CA GLY A 30 10.03 4.81 -9.13
C GLY A 30 10.72 3.66 -8.38
N VAL A 31 10.11 2.47 -8.36
CA VAL A 31 10.66 1.22 -7.80
C VAL A 31 10.41 0.03 -8.73
N SER A 32 11.10 -1.09 -8.51
CA SER A 32 10.87 -2.30 -9.31
C SER A 32 9.57 -3.02 -8.92
N GLU A 33 9.00 -3.79 -9.86
CA GLU A 33 7.87 -4.71 -9.60
C GLU A 33 8.18 -5.66 -8.44
N ARG A 34 9.41 -6.17 -8.39
CA ARG A 34 9.91 -7.06 -7.34
C ARG A 34 9.83 -6.43 -5.95
N GLN A 35 10.05 -5.11 -5.83
CA GLN A 35 9.91 -4.40 -4.55
C GLN A 35 8.44 -4.31 -4.12
N ILE A 36 7.52 -4.07 -5.06
CA ILE A 36 6.08 -4.11 -4.77
C ILE A 36 5.68 -5.51 -4.29
N TYR A 37 6.15 -6.57 -4.96
CA TYR A 37 5.93 -7.94 -4.50
C TYR A 37 6.48 -8.17 -3.10
N ASP A 38 7.71 -7.74 -2.80
CA ASP A 38 8.32 -7.91 -1.46
C ASP A 38 7.44 -7.27 -0.38
N TRP A 39 6.91 -6.08 -0.63
CA TRP A 39 6.05 -5.36 0.32
C TRP A 39 4.68 -6.01 0.47
N GLU A 40 4.05 -6.41 -0.63
CA GLU A 40 2.76 -7.10 -0.59
C GLU A 40 2.82 -8.44 0.15
N ASN A 41 3.96 -9.13 0.13
CA ASN A 41 4.12 -10.43 0.80
C ASN A 41 4.79 -10.29 2.19
N GLY A 42 5.02 -9.06 2.68
CA GLY A 42 5.66 -8.84 3.98
C GLY A 42 7.12 -9.29 4.06
N ILE A 43 7.78 -9.56 2.92
CA ILE A 43 9.19 -9.99 2.87
C ILE A 43 10.10 -8.83 3.27
N LYS A 44 9.73 -7.61 2.87
CA LYS A 44 10.40 -6.36 3.27
C LYS A 44 9.38 -5.29 3.54
N LEU A 45 9.79 -4.30 4.32
CA LEU A 45 9.04 -3.05 4.47
C LEU A 45 9.61 -1.97 3.53
N PRO A 46 8.74 -1.12 2.96
CA PRO A 46 9.19 0.08 2.26
C PRO A 46 9.87 1.04 3.25
N ARG A 47 10.82 1.84 2.75
CA ARG A 47 11.29 3.02 3.46
C ARG A 47 10.16 4.06 3.56
N ILE A 48 10.26 4.97 4.52
CA ILE A 48 9.20 5.96 4.80
C ILE A 48 8.84 6.82 3.58
N ASP A 49 9.83 7.22 2.78
CA ASP A 49 9.62 7.97 1.53
C ASP A 49 8.77 7.18 0.52
N ARG A 50 8.92 5.85 0.49
CA ARG A 50 8.15 4.96 -0.38
C ARG A 50 6.77 4.65 0.18
N ALA A 51 6.62 4.56 1.50
CA ALA A 51 5.30 4.48 2.12
C ALA A 51 4.46 5.74 1.81
N VAL A 52 5.07 6.92 1.86
CA VAL A 52 4.43 8.18 1.44
C VAL A 52 4.08 8.17 -0.05
N ALA A 53 4.98 7.69 -0.92
CA ALA A 53 4.70 7.59 -2.35
C ALA A 53 3.55 6.62 -2.65
N LEU A 54 3.49 5.47 -1.96
CA LEU A 54 2.36 4.53 -2.04
C LEU A 54 1.05 5.19 -1.64
N ALA A 55 1.02 5.92 -0.52
CA ALA A 55 -0.18 6.58 -0.04
C ALA A 55 -0.73 7.58 -1.07
N ARG A 56 0.15 8.39 -1.66
CA ARG A 56 -0.22 9.36 -2.70
C ARG A 56 -0.73 8.68 -3.97
N GLU A 57 0.00 7.67 -4.47
CA GLU A 57 -0.36 7.00 -5.71
C GLU A 57 -1.65 6.17 -5.58
N LEU A 58 -1.87 5.56 -4.42
CA LEU A 58 -3.06 4.77 -4.14
C LEU A 58 -4.25 5.62 -3.68
N GLY A 59 -4.07 6.94 -3.48
CA GLY A 59 -5.14 7.85 -3.07
C GLY A 59 -5.69 7.58 -1.68
N VAL A 60 -4.88 7.06 -0.76
CA VAL A 60 -5.30 6.72 0.61
C VAL A 60 -4.42 7.39 1.67
N PRO A 61 -4.92 7.60 2.90
CA PRO A 61 -4.09 8.11 3.99
C PRO A 61 -2.86 7.23 4.23
N LEU A 62 -1.74 7.85 4.65
CA LEU A 62 -0.52 7.12 5.00
C LEU A 62 -0.78 6.06 6.09
N GLN A 63 -1.66 6.36 7.04
CA GLN A 63 -2.07 5.41 8.07
C GLN A 63 -2.67 4.12 7.47
N THR A 64 -3.44 4.24 6.38
CA THR A 64 -4.01 3.08 5.68
C THR A 64 -2.92 2.22 5.07
N VAL A 65 -1.89 2.82 4.47
CA VAL A 65 -0.72 2.10 3.96
C VAL A 65 0.06 1.43 5.10
N CYS A 66 0.29 2.12 6.22
CA CYS A 66 0.97 1.56 7.39
C CYS A 66 0.23 0.34 7.96
N LYS A 67 -1.10 0.45 8.16
CA LYS A 67 -1.94 -0.69 8.58
C LYS A 67 -1.83 -1.85 7.60
N ALA A 68 -1.85 -1.56 6.29
CA ALA A 68 -1.74 -2.57 5.25
C ALA A 68 -0.38 -3.29 5.21
N LEU A 69 0.66 -2.63 5.73
CA LEU A 69 2.01 -3.18 5.93
C LEU A 69 2.18 -3.89 7.29
N GLY A 70 1.13 -3.97 8.12
CA GLY A 70 1.19 -4.56 9.46
C GLY A 70 1.85 -3.68 10.52
N ILE A 71 1.96 -2.37 10.26
CA ILE A 71 2.50 -1.39 11.21
C ILE A 71 1.35 -0.91 12.10
N ASP A 72 1.53 -1.03 13.42
CA ASP A 72 0.59 -0.47 14.39
C ASP A 72 0.67 1.07 14.37
N VAL A 73 -0.49 1.70 14.19
CA VAL A 73 -0.65 3.16 14.16
C VAL A 73 -1.62 3.65 15.23
N THR A 74 -1.87 2.84 16.27
CA THR A 74 -2.71 3.22 17.41
C THR A 74 -2.18 4.51 18.04
N GLY A 75 -3.06 5.51 18.21
CA GLY A 75 -2.72 6.81 18.78
C GLY A 75 -2.07 7.81 17.81
N VAL A 76 -1.84 7.44 16.54
CA VAL A 76 -1.41 8.40 15.51
C VAL A 76 -2.62 9.21 15.06
N LEU A 77 -2.53 10.55 15.19
CA LEU A 77 -3.58 11.45 14.70
C LEU A 77 -3.71 11.35 13.17
N GLU A 78 -4.94 11.21 12.68
CA GLU A 78 -5.22 11.19 11.24
C GLU A 78 -5.00 12.58 10.66
N ASP A 79 -4.14 12.68 9.64
CA ASP A 79 -3.98 13.89 8.84
C ASP A 79 -5.16 13.99 7.86
N LYS A 80 -6.35 14.22 8.41
CA LYS A 80 -7.54 14.48 7.62
C LYS A 80 -7.38 15.88 7.02
N PRO A 81 -7.38 16.04 5.68
CA PRO A 81 -7.41 17.37 5.10
C PRO A 81 -8.62 18.12 5.65
N PRO A 82 -8.49 19.41 6.02
CA PRO A 82 -9.62 20.18 6.51
C PRO A 82 -10.77 20.13 5.48
N PRO A 83 -12.03 20.13 5.96
CA PRO A 83 -13.21 20.12 5.09
C PRO A 83 -13.23 21.32 4.14
#